data_AF-A0A4V1CBT5-F1
#
_entry.id   AF-A0A4V1CBT5-F1
#
_cell.length_a   1.000
_cell.length_b   1.000
_cell.length_c   1.000
_cell.angle_alpha   90.00
_cell.angle_beta   90.00
_cell.angle_gamma   90.00
#
_symmetry.space_group_name_H-M   'P 1'
#
loop_
_entity.id
_entity.type
_entity.pdbx_description
1 polymer ?
#
loop_
_entity_poly.entity_id
_entity_poly.type
_entity_poly.pdbx_seq_one_letter_code
_entity_poly.pdbx_strand_id
1 'polypeptide(L)'
;MILLQDILSAIPLGFFLSFMIGPVFFVLLETSVVKGFRAAIVFDAGVVLADIVFITIAFFSSYRLIQSIKDDPALFIFGGLVMLTYGIISFVNNQKESKKIKIDEIDPKELAKTNYLSLFIKGFFLNFINIGVLGFWLAILITIGPQLELKTSRMLTFFSTLIVTYFVTDIFKILLAKQLRNQLNQKNILLIKKFISIVLIVSGLFLLSQGWFPKEQKIVNKAFEELEHKQ
;
A
#
# COMPACT_ATOMS: atom_id res chain seq x y z
N MET A 1 -27.85 15.51 9.01
CA MET A 1 -27.95 15.38 7.54
C MET A 1 -26.59 15.55 6.86
N ILE A 2 -25.84 16.60 7.17
CA ILE A 2 -24.49 16.85 6.62
C ILE A 2 -23.49 15.71 6.96
N LEU A 3 -23.40 15.28 8.23
CA LEU A 3 -22.51 14.16 8.61
C LEU A 3 -22.87 12.83 7.91
N LEU A 4 -24.14 12.61 7.59
CA LEU A 4 -24.56 11.42 6.84
C LEU A 4 -24.07 11.50 5.38
N GLN A 5 -24.07 12.68 4.78
CA GLN A 5 -23.49 12.88 3.44
C GLN A 5 -21.97 12.65 3.44
N ASP A 6 -21.27 13.11 4.49
CA ASP A 6 -19.84 12.86 4.66
C ASP A 6 -19.52 11.36 4.80
N ILE A 7 -20.37 10.60 5.50
CA ILE A 7 -20.25 9.13 5.60
C ILE A 7 -20.49 8.48 4.23
N LEU A 8 -21.58 8.84 3.55
CA LEU A 8 -21.96 8.24 2.28
C LEU A 8 -20.94 8.52 1.16
N SER A 9 -20.30 9.69 1.17
CA SER A 9 -19.25 10.04 0.20
C SER A 9 -17.91 9.34 0.49
N ALA A 10 -17.61 9.07 1.76
CA ALA A 10 -16.40 8.35 2.18
C ALA A 10 -16.41 6.86 1.79
N ILE A 11 -17.59 6.21 1.79
CA ILE A 11 -17.72 4.76 1.56
C ILE A 11 -17.18 4.34 0.17
N PRO A 12 -17.62 4.93 -0.97
CA PRO A 12 -17.09 4.59 -2.27
C PRO A 12 -15.57 4.76 -2.34
N LEU A 13 -15.04 5.86 -1.79
CA LEU A 13 -13.59 6.12 -1.79
C LEU A 13 -12.82 5.09 -0.97
N GLY A 14 -13.32 4.70 0.20
CA GLY A 14 -12.70 3.63 1.01
C GLY A 14 -12.71 2.28 0.29
N PHE A 15 -13.80 1.96 -0.40
CA PHE A 15 -13.87 0.77 -1.25
C PHE A 15 -12.86 0.83 -2.41
N PHE A 16 -12.77 1.94 -3.15
CA PHE A 16 -11.81 2.07 -4.25
C PHE A 16 -10.36 2.02 -3.75
N LEU A 17 -10.05 2.69 -2.64
CA LEU A 17 -8.73 2.68 -2.03
C LEU A 17 -8.26 1.26 -1.71
N SER A 18 -9.17 0.43 -1.20
CA SER A 18 -8.90 -0.99 -0.96
C SER A 18 -8.40 -1.71 -2.22
N PHE A 19 -8.92 -1.40 -3.41
CA PHE A 19 -8.47 -2.03 -4.66
C PHE A 19 -7.33 -1.29 -5.38
N MET A 20 -6.76 -0.25 -4.78
CA MET A 20 -5.64 0.47 -5.37
C MET A 20 -4.43 -0.48 -5.53
N ILE A 21 -4.08 -0.75 -6.78
CA ILE A 21 -3.03 -1.72 -7.10
C ILE A 21 -1.67 -1.12 -6.78
N GLY A 22 -0.94 -1.78 -5.89
CA GLY A 22 0.40 -1.37 -5.50
C GLY A 22 1.14 -2.42 -4.68
N PRO A 23 2.38 -2.14 -4.26
CA PRO A 23 3.21 -3.05 -3.46
C PRO A 23 2.48 -3.64 -2.24
N VAL A 24 1.78 -2.80 -1.49
CA VAL A 24 1.07 -3.19 -0.27
C VAL A 24 -0.08 -4.16 -0.58
N PHE A 25 -0.87 -3.89 -1.63
CA PHE A 25 -1.96 -4.76 -2.08
C PHE A 25 -1.47 -6.18 -2.35
N PHE A 26 -0.39 -6.33 -3.11
CA PHE A 26 0.14 -7.66 -3.44
C PHE A 26 0.71 -8.39 -2.23
N VAL A 27 1.45 -7.68 -1.37
CA VAL A 27 2.01 -8.28 -0.14
C VAL A 27 0.91 -8.67 0.85
N LEU A 28 -0.20 -7.94 0.90
CA LEU A 28 -1.37 -8.31 1.69
C LEU A 28 -1.98 -9.62 1.17
N LEU A 29 -2.17 -9.75 -0.15
CA LEU A 29 -2.68 -10.98 -0.76
C LEU A 29 -1.75 -12.17 -0.52
N GLU A 30 -0.43 -11.99 -0.66
CA GLU A 30 0.58 -13.01 -0.31
C GLU A 30 0.40 -13.48 1.13
N THR A 31 0.35 -12.53 2.06
CA THR A 31 0.29 -12.81 3.49
C THR A 31 -1.00 -13.56 3.80
N SER A 32 -2.10 -13.18 3.16
CA SER A 32 -3.42 -13.83 3.29
C SER A 32 -3.40 -15.27 2.82
N VAL A 33 -2.79 -15.51 1.66
CA VAL A 33 -2.74 -16.82 0.99
C VAL A 33 -1.73 -17.74 1.71
N VAL A 34 -0.51 -17.27 1.96
CA VAL A 34 0.62 -18.05 2.48
C VAL A 34 0.57 -18.21 4.00
N LYS A 35 0.34 -17.12 4.74
CA LYS A 35 0.40 -17.10 6.22
C LYS A 35 -0.99 -17.14 6.88
N GLY A 36 -2.05 -16.90 6.10
CA GLY A 36 -3.44 -17.00 6.55
C GLY A 36 -4.00 -15.69 7.13
N PHE A 37 -5.29 -15.74 7.46
CA PHE A 37 -6.10 -14.58 7.88
C PHE A 37 -5.46 -13.76 9.00
N ARG A 38 -5.07 -14.38 10.12
CA ARG A 38 -4.56 -13.66 11.29
C ARG A 38 -3.27 -12.88 10.96
N ALA A 39 -2.39 -13.47 10.17
CA ALA A 39 -1.15 -12.84 9.74
C ALA A 39 -1.42 -11.63 8.84
N ALA A 40 -2.38 -11.77 7.91
CA ALA A 40 -2.77 -10.69 7.01
C ALA A 40 -3.43 -9.52 7.73
N ILE A 41 -4.32 -9.78 8.69
CA ILE A 41 -4.94 -8.72 9.52
C ILE A 41 -3.89 -7.94 10.31
N VAL A 42 -2.89 -8.61 10.86
CA VAL A 42 -1.81 -7.91 11.60
C VAL A 42 -0.94 -7.08 10.66
N PHE A 43 -0.63 -7.60 9.46
CA PHE A 43 0.04 -6.81 8.44
C PHE A 43 -0.77 -5.57 8.05
N ASP A 44 -2.07 -5.75 7.78
CA ASP A 44 -2.99 -4.70 7.34
C ASP A 44 -3.24 -3.65 8.44
N ALA A 45 -3.27 -4.04 9.71
CA ALA A 45 -3.31 -3.11 10.83
C ALA A 45 -2.08 -2.18 10.84
N GLY A 46 -0.91 -2.68 10.42
CA GLY A 46 0.29 -1.86 10.24
C GLY A 46 0.12 -0.84 9.10
N VAL A 47 -0.48 -1.27 7.99
CA VAL A 47 -0.80 -0.41 6.82
C VAL A 47 -1.74 0.73 7.24
N VAL A 48 -2.86 0.38 7.88
CA VAL A 48 -3.84 1.34 8.40
C VAL A 48 -3.21 2.32 9.39
N LEU A 49 -2.31 1.86 10.26
CA LEU A 49 -1.62 2.78 11.17
C LEU A 49 -0.75 3.79 10.41
N ALA A 50 -0.04 3.36 9.36
CA ALA A 50 0.74 4.28 8.53
C ALA A 50 -0.15 5.31 7.82
N ASP A 51 -1.34 4.92 7.36
CA ASP A 51 -2.33 5.85 6.78
C ASP A 51 -2.81 6.87 7.82
N ILE A 52 -3.15 6.42 9.03
CA ILE A 52 -3.56 7.31 10.12
C ILE A 52 -2.46 8.32 10.44
N VAL A 53 -1.20 7.88 10.49
CA VAL A 53 -0.04 8.76 10.69
C VAL A 53 0.04 9.79 9.56
N PHE A 54 -0.12 9.38 8.29
CA PHE A 54 -0.09 10.30 7.16
C PHE A 54 -1.21 11.32 7.18
N ILE A 55 -2.45 10.89 7.41
CA ILE A 55 -3.60 11.80 7.52
C ILE A 55 -3.38 12.80 8.65
N THR A 56 -2.85 12.35 9.79
CA THR A 56 -2.56 13.21 10.94
C THR A 56 -1.50 14.25 10.58
N ILE A 57 -0.38 13.83 9.99
CA ILE A 57 0.67 14.75 9.52
C ILE A 57 0.10 15.74 8.49
N ALA A 58 -0.68 15.25 7.53
CA ALA A 58 -1.29 16.06 6.49
C ALA A 58 -2.26 17.10 7.06
N PHE A 59 -3.02 16.73 8.09
CA PHE A 59 -4.01 17.59 8.75
C PHE A 59 -3.36 18.72 9.56
N PHE A 60 -2.26 18.43 10.28
CA PHE A 60 -1.60 19.41 11.16
C PHE A 60 -0.50 20.23 10.48
N SER A 61 0.04 19.78 9.35
CA SER A 61 1.07 20.54 8.65
C SER A 61 0.48 21.53 7.64
N SER A 62 1.24 22.57 7.32
CA SER A 62 0.82 23.54 6.30
C SER A 62 0.77 22.87 4.91
N TYR A 63 -0.25 23.24 4.12
CA TYR A 63 -0.42 22.79 2.73
C TYR A 63 0.88 22.91 1.91
N ARG A 64 1.61 24.02 2.05
CA ARG A 64 2.86 24.27 1.32
C ARG A 64 3.99 23.32 1.72
N LEU A 65 4.14 23.06 3.02
CA LEU A 65 5.19 22.16 3.53
C LEU A 65 4.99 20.75 2.99
N ILE A 66 3.77 20.25 3.09
CA ILE A 66 3.39 18.92 2.63
C ILE A 66 3.53 18.75 1.11
N GLN A 67 3.14 19.75 0.30
CA GLN A 67 3.34 19.69 -1.15
C GLN A 67 4.82 19.70 -1.52
N SER A 68 5.62 20.53 -0.85
CA SER A 68 7.08 20.55 -1.08
C SER A 68 7.75 19.22 -0.72
N ILE A 69 7.22 18.52 0.29
CA ILE A 69 7.67 17.18 0.69
C ILE A 69 7.26 16.16 -0.38
N LYS A 70 5.98 16.12 -0.79
CA LYS A 70 5.49 15.17 -1.80
C LYS A 70 6.28 15.22 -3.11
N ASP A 71 6.61 16.43 -3.55
CA ASP A 71 7.31 16.67 -4.82
C ASP A 71 8.84 16.61 -4.67
N ASP A 72 9.36 16.29 -3.48
CA ASP A 72 10.78 16.16 -3.22
C ASP A 72 11.34 14.89 -3.92
N PRO A 73 12.24 15.05 -4.91
CA PRO A 73 12.88 13.91 -5.57
C PRO A 73 13.57 12.95 -4.60
N ALA A 74 14.05 13.46 -3.45
CA ALA A 74 14.70 12.64 -2.43
C ALA A 74 13.74 11.58 -1.85
N LEU A 75 12.44 11.90 -1.70
CA LEU A 75 11.47 10.90 -1.27
C LEU A 75 11.32 9.80 -2.31
N PHE A 76 11.15 10.15 -3.58
CA PHE A 76 11.05 9.20 -4.70
C PHE A 76 12.25 8.27 -4.76
N ILE A 77 13.45 8.82 -4.60
CA ILE A 77 14.69 8.05 -4.55
C ILE A 77 14.71 7.13 -3.31
N PHE A 78 14.38 7.65 -2.13
CA PHE A 78 14.38 6.88 -0.89
C PHE A 78 13.37 5.72 -0.91
N GLY A 79 12.10 6.01 -1.20
CA GLY A 79 11.05 5.01 -1.31
C GLY A 79 11.34 3.98 -2.40
N GLY A 80 11.82 4.44 -3.55
CA GLY A 80 12.23 3.59 -4.66
C GLY A 80 13.39 2.65 -4.29
N LEU A 81 14.41 3.15 -3.60
CA LEU A 81 15.55 2.34 -3.15
C LEU A 81 15.12 1.29 -2.11
N VAL A 82 14.28 1.66 -1.13
CA VAL A 82 13.79 0.71 -0.13
C VAL A 82 12.93 -0.38 -0.78
N MET A 83 12.03 -0.02 -1.70
CA MET A 83 11.22 -1.00 -2.43
C MET A 83 12.07 -1.91 -3.32
N LEU A 84 13.02 -1.34 -4.07
CA LEU A 84 13.91 -2.08 -4.95
C LEU A 84 14.78 -3.07 -4.16
N THR A 85 15.43 -2.60 -3.09
CA THR A 85 16.26 -3.46 -2.23
C THR A 85 15.44 -4.57 -1.58
N TYR A 86 14.26 -4.25 -1.04
CA TYR A 86 13.36 -5.24 -0.48
C TYR A 86 12.91 -6.28 -1.53
N GLY A 87 12.55 -5.82 -2.73
CA GLY A 87 12.18 -6.67 -3.86
C GLY A 87 13.30 -7.61 -4.29
N ILE A 88 14.54 -7.11 -4.40
CA ILE A 88 15.73 -7.90 -4.75
C ILE A 88 16.04 -8.94 -3.67
N ILE A 89 16.07 -8.53 -2.39
CA ILE A 89 16.34 -9.44 -1.26
C ILE A 89 15.28 -10.54 -1.22
N SER A 90 14.01 -10.19 -1.38
CA SER A 90 12.90 -11.13 -1.46
C SER A 90 13.09 -12.11 -2.63
N PHE A 91 13.40 -11.61 -3.84
CA PHE A 91 13.63 -12.43 -5.02
C PHE A 91 14.76 -13.45 -4.83
N VAL A 92 15.89 -13.01 -4.28
CA VAL A 92 17.07 -13.87 -4.03
C VAL A 92 16.75 -14.94 -2.98
N ASN A 93 16.06 -14.57 -1.89
CA ASN A 93 15.65 -15.53 -0.87
C ASN A 93 14.68 -16.58 -1.43
N ASN A 94 13.72 -16.15 -2.27
CA ASN A 94 12.80 -17.05 -2.94
C ASN A 94 13.53 -18.04 -3.86
N GLN A 95 14.57 -17.61 -4.59
CA GLN A 95 15.40 -18.53 -5.39
C GLN A 95 16.15 -19.56 -4.53
N LYS A 96 16.65 -19.15 -3.36
CA LYS A 96 17.32 -20.08 -2.43
C LYS A 96 16.35 -21.11 -1.86
N GLU A 97 15.14 -20.69 -1.47
CA GLU A 97 14.06 -21.58 -1.06
C GLU A 97 13.70 -22.57 -2.18
N SER A 98 13.58 -22.10 -3.43
CA SER A 98 13.32 -22.96 -4.60
C SER A 98 14.35 -24.09 -4.77
N LYS A 99 15.63 -23.81 -4.47
CA LYS A 99 16.71 -24.81 -4.54
C LYS A 99 16.64 -25.81 -3.39
N LYS A 100 16.29 -25.37 -2.17
CA LYS A 100 16.11 -26.26 -1.01
C LYS A 100 14.92 -27.20 -1.15
N ILE A 101 13.83 -26.75 -1.77
CA ILE A 101 12.64 -27.57 -2.06
C ILE A 101 12.99 -28.77 -2.97
N LYS A 102 14.01 -28.65 -3.82
CA LYS A 102 14.47 -29.79 -4.64
C LYS A 102 15.25 -30.85 -3.86
N ILE A 103 15.58 -30.58 -2.59
CA ILE A 103 16.45 -31.41 -1.73
C ILE A 103 15.65 -32.00 -0.54
N ASP A 104 14.32 -31.87 -0.51
CA ASP A 104 13.41 -32.46 0.50
C ASP A 104 13.69 -32.11 1.99
N GLU A 105 14.26 -30.93 2.27
CA GLU A 105 14.72 -30.55 3.63
C GLU A 105 13.82 -29.56 4.42
N ILE A 106 12.60 -29.24 3.99
CA ILE A 106 11.83 -28.18 4.66
C ILE A 106 10.80 -28.73 5.65
N ASP A 107 11.06 -28.56 6.95
CA ASP A 107 10.09 -28.80 8.04
C ASP A 107 8.92 -27.78 7.93
N PRO A 108 7.66 -28.24 7.76
CA PRO A 108 6.48 -27.38 7.75
C PRO A 108 6.33 -26.49 9.00
N LYS A 109 6.95 -26.87 10.13
CA LYS A 109 6.91 -26.11 11.38
C LYS A 109 7.79 -24.86 11.39
N GLU A 110 8.89 -24.83 10.63
CA GLU A 110 9.72 -23.61 10.48
C GLU A 110 9.02 -22.55 9.63
N LEU A 111 8.27 -22.97 8.61
CA LEU A 111 7.43 -22.08 7.78
C LEU A 111 6.27 -21.43 8.58
N ALA A 112 5.91 -22.01 9.74
CA ALA A 112 4.74 -21.60 10.53
C ALA A 112 5.05 -20.60 11.66
N LYS A 113 6.33 -20.31 11.98
CA LYS A 113 6.68 -19.28 12.98
C LYS A 113 6.34 -17.89 12.44
N THR A 114 5.11 -17.48 12.69
CA THR A 114 4.60 -16.17 12.30
C THR A 114 4.96 -15.16 13.37
N ASN A 115 6.00 -14.36 13.12
CA ASN A 115 6.29 -13.20 13.94
C ASN A 115 5.32 -12.07 13.57
N TYR A 116 4.23 -11.96 14.35
CA TYR A 116 3.18 -10.96 14.15
C TYR A 116 3.71 -9.53 14.25
N LEU A 117 4.64 -9.24 15.17
CA LEU A 117 5.24 -7.91 15.29
C LEU A 117 6.03 -7.56 14.02
N SER A 118 6.81 -8.51 13.50
CA SER A 118 7.53 -8.30 12.23
C SER A 118 6.59 -8.05 11.06
N LEU A 119 5.43 -8.74 11.01
CA LEU A 119 4.42 -8.51 9.98
C LEU A 119 3.76 -7.14 10.09
N PHE A 120 3.41 -6.72 11.30
CA PHE A 120 2.86 -5.39 11.55
C PHE A 120 3.83 -4.29 11.11
N ILE A 121 5.09 -4.38 11.56
CA ILE A 121 6.15 -3.44 11.18
C ILE A 121 6.36 -3.46 9.67
N LYS A 122 6.35 -4.63 9.03
CA LYS A 122 6.46 -4.76 7.58
C LYS A 122 5.32 -4.03 6.86
N GLY A 123 4.08 -4.20 7.31
CA GLY A 123 2.92 -3.50 6.74
C GLY A 123 3.02 -2.00 6.90
N PHE A 124 3.33 -1.54 8.10
CA PHE A 124 3.55 -0.12 8.41
C PHE A 124 4.63 0.48 7.50
N PHE A 125 5.84 -0.08 7.48
CA PHE A 125 6.94 0.49 6.71
C PHE A 125 6.67 0.46 5.21
N LEU A 126 6.10 -0.63 4.68
CA LEU A 126 5.82 -0.73 3.25
C LEU A 126 4.80 0.31 2.79
N ASN A 127 3.81 0.63 3.63
CA ASN A 127 2.85 1.68 3.35
C ASN A 127 3.44 3.08 3.59
N PHE A 128 4.24 3.25 4.65
CA PHE A 128 4.88 4.52 5.01
C PHE A 128 5.90 5.00 3.96
N ILE A 129 6.66 4.11 3.33
CA ILE A 129 7.58 4.50 2.25
C ILE A 129 6.88 4.69 0.90
N ASN A 130 5.58 4.38 0.80
CA ASN A 130 4.84 4.44 -0.44
C ASN A 130 4.37 5.88 -0.72
N ILE A 131 5.11 6.57 -1.56
CA ILE A 131 4.83 7.97 -1.93
C ILE A 131 3.49 8.10 -2.67
N GLY A 132 3.04 7.05 -3.37
CA GLY A 132 1.72 7.02 -3.97
C GLY A 132 0.62 7.18 -2.93
N VAL A 133 0.78 6.55 -1.76
CA VAL A 133 -0.17 6.63 -0.64
C VAL A 133 -0.15 8.01 0.00
N LEU A 134 1.05 8.57 0.25
CA LEU A 134 1.18 9.97 0.69
C LEU A 134 0.47 10.90 -0.32
N GLY A 135 0.77 10.75 -1.61
CA GLY A 135 0.18 11.57 -2.67
C GLY A 135 -1.34 11.46 -2.76
N PHE A 136 -1.88 10.27 -2.52
CA PHE A 136 -3.32 10.00 -2.47
C PHE A 136 -4.00 10.71 -1.29
N TRP A 137 -3.46 10.56 -0.08
CA TRP A 137 -4.04 11.21 1.11
C TRP A 137 -4.05 12.73 0.97
N LEU A 138 -3.00 13.29 0.35
CA LEU A 138 -2.95 14.71 0.04
C LEU A 138 -3.97 15.11 -1.02
N ALA A 139 -4.12 14.34 -2.10
CA ALA A 139 -5.13 14.64 -3.12
C ALA A 139 -6.54 14.67 -2.50
N ILE A 140 -6.89 13.70 -1.65
CA ILE A 140 -8.17 13.70 -0.93
C ILE A 140 -8.29 14.90 0.00
N LEU A 141 -7.26 15.20 0.80
CA LEU A 141 -7.30 16.33 1.72
C LEU A 141 -7.52 17.67 0.98
N ILE A 142 -6.87 17.85 -0.17
CA ILE A 142 -6.94 19.07 -0.96
C ILE A 142 -8.28 19.21 -1.69
N THR A 143 -8.82 18.11 -2.21
CA THR A 143 -10.06 18.11 -3.01
C THR A 143 -11.31 18.08 -2.14
N ILE A 144 -11.32 17.25 -1.10
CA ILE A 144 -12.47 17.02 -0.21
C ILE A 144 -12.42 17.91 1.02
N GLY A 145 -11.23 18.22 1.57
CA GLY A 145 -11.11 19.05 2.78
C GLY A 145 -11.86 20.38 2.73
N PRO A 146 -11.76 21.18 1.64
CA PRO A 146 -12.54 22.39 1.48
C PRO A 146 -14.06 22.16 1.44
N GLN A 147 -14.53 21.04 0.87
CA GLN A 147 -15.94 20.66 0.82
C GLN A 147 -16.48 20.29 2.21
N LEU A 148 -15.60 19.82 3.09
CA LEU A 148 -15.87 19.56 4.50
C LEU A 148 -15.70 20.83 5.37
N GLU A 149 -15.51 22.00 4.74
CA GLU A 149 -15.25 23.30 5.38
C GLU A 149 -14.04 23.29 6.32
N LEU A 150 -13.14 22.31 6.16
CA LEU A 150 -12.01 22.05 7.07
C LEU A 150 -12.43 21.91 8.55
N LYS A 151 -13.71 21.62 8.81
CA LYS A 151 -14.23 21.42 10.17
C LYS A 151 -13.73 20.10 10.72
N THR A 152 -13.04 20.14 11.86
CA THR A 152 -12.42 18.96 12.49
C THR A 152 -13.40 17.80 12.66
N SER A 153 -14.63 18.06 13.10
CA SER A 153 -15.64 17.00 13.29
C SER A 153 -16.01 16.30 11.97
N ARG A 154 -16.24 17.07 10.90
CA ARG A 154 -16.57 16.54 9.56
C ARG A 154 -15.40 15.78 8.96
N MET A 155 -14.19 16.32 9.09
CA MET A 155 -12.95 15.68 8.66
C MET A 155 -12.74 14.34 9.38
N LEU A 156 -12.86 14.32 10.70
CA LEU A 156 -12.75 13.08 11.48
C LEU A 156 -13.80 12.07 11.06
N THR A 157 -15.07 12.47 10.90
CA THR A 157 -16.13 11.58 10.43
C THR A 157 -15.84 11.01 9.04
N PHE A 158 -15.44 11.85 8.09
CA PHE A 158 -15.13 11.42 6.71
C PHE A 158 -13.94 10.45 6.67
N PHE A 159 -12.77 10.85 7.20
CA PHE A 159 -11.56 10.04 7.13
C PHE A 159 -11.64 8.75 7.95
N SER A 160 -12.30 8.77 9.12
CA SER A 160 -12.56 7.53 9.88
C SER A 160 -13.49 6.58 9.14
N THR A 161 -14.56 7.10 8.52
CA THR A 161 -15.46 6.28 7.71
C THR A 161 -14.75 5.68 6.51
N LEU A 162 -13.90 6.47 5.85
CA LEU A 162 -13.10 6.02 4.71
C LEU A 162 -12.15 4.89 5.13
N ILE A 163 -11.37 5.07 6.21
CA ILE A 163 -10.44 4.05 6.73
C ILE A 163 -11.19 2.79 7.16
N VAL A 164 -12.32 2.92 7.88
CA VAL A 164 -13.12 1.78 8.31
C VAL A 164 -13.66 1.02 7.10
N THR A 165 -14.17 1.72 6.09
CA THR A 165 -14.67 1.09 4.86
C THR A 165 -13.55 0.38 4.10
N TYR A 166 -12.39 1.03 3.99
CA TYR A 166 -11.17 0.46 3.42
C TYR A 166 -10.78 -0.84 4.13
N PHE A 167 -10.62 -0.79 5.46
CA PHE A 167 -10.22 -1.95 6.27
C PHE A 167 -11.24 -3.09 6.23
N VAL A 168 -12.54 -2.78 6.27
CA VAL A 168 -13.61 -3.77 6.12
C VAL A 168 -13.56 -4.43 4.74
N THR A 169 -13.33 -3.65 3.69
CA THR A 169 -13.15 -4.18 2.33
C THR A 169 -11.90 -5.07 2.24
N ASP A 170 -10.82 -4.70 2.92
CA ASP A 170 -9.62 -5.52 3.04
C ASP A 170 -9.88 -6.85 3.73
N ILE A 171 -10.66 -6.87 4.82
CA ILE A 171 -11.09 -8.12 5.47
C ILE A 171 -11.77 -9.06 4.47
N PHE A 172 -12.69 -8.56 3.63
CA PHE A 172 -13.34 -9.38 2.61
C PHE A 172 -12.34 -9.93 1.60
N LYS A 173 -11.43 -9.11 1.08
CA LYS A 173 -10.38 -9.57 0.14
C LYS A 173 -9.45 -10.59 0.79
N ILE A 174 -9.06 -10.40 2.05
CA ILE A 174 -8.22 -11.35 2.80
C ILE A 174 -8.93 -12.70 2.92
N LEU A 175 -10.23 -12.69 3.21
CA LEU A 175 -11.05 -13.91 3.28
C LEU A 175 -11.15 -14.60 1.91
N LEU A 176 -11.38 -13.85 0.83
CA LEU A 176 -11.40 -14.38 -0.53
C LEU A 176 -10.05 -14.96 -0.94
N ALA A 177 -8.96 -14.23 -0.68
CA ALA A 177 -7.60 -14.68 -0.96
C ALA A 177 -7.26 -15.95 -0.18
N LYS A 178 -7.72 -16.07 1.07
CA LYS A 178 -7.56 -17.29 1.87
C LYS A 178 -8.21 -18.51 1.22
N GLN A 179 -9.32 -18.38 0.48
CA GLN A 179 -9.94 -19.52 -0.21
C GLN A 179 -9.01 -20.12 -1.27
N LEU A 180 -8.14 -19.30 -1.88
CA LEU A 180 -7.11 -19.75 -2.83
C LEU A 180 -6.00 -20.57 -2.14
N ARG A 181 -5.95 -20.60 -0.80
CA ARG A 181 -4.99 -21.41 -0.04
C ARG A 181 -5.08 -22.89 -0.37
N ASN A 182 -6.27 -23.40 -0.69
CA ASN A 182 -6.48 -24.82 -1.04
C ASN A 182 -5.79 -25.20 -2.37
N GLN A 183 -5.42 -24.23 -3.20
CA GLN A 183 -4.66 -24.44 -4.44
C GLN A 183 -3.15 -24.22 -4.25
N LEU A 184 -2.69 -23.98 -3.02
CA LEU A 184 -1.27 -23.80 -2.73
C LEU A 184 -0.57 -25.15 -2.58
N ASN A 185 0.20 -25.48 -3.61
CA ASN A 185 1.35 -26.35 -3.46
C ASN A 185 2.62 -25.47 -3.37
N GLN A 186 3.76 -26.08 -3.02
CA GLN A 186 5.02 -25.32 -2.86
C GLN A 186 5.45 -24.59 -4.14
N LYS A 187 5.11 -25.11 -5.33
CA LYS A 187 5.39 -24.46 -6.62
C LYS A 187 4.58 -23.16 -6.78
N ASN A 188 3.29 -23.19 -6.46
CA ASN A 188 2.40 -22.04 -6.55
C ASN A 188 2.76 -20.95 -5.53
N ILE A 189 3.15 -21.33 -4.30
CA ILE A 189 3.66 -20.39 -3.30
C ILE A 189 4.90 -19.65 -3.84
N LEU A 190 5.84 -20.39 -4.41
CA LEU A 190 7.05 -19.80 -4.98
C LEU A 190 6.74 -18.86 -6.15
N LEU A 191 5.80 -19.22 -7.02
CA LEU A 191 5.36 -18.36 -8.13
C LEU A 191 4.76 -17.05 -7.62
N ILE A 192 3.87 -17.10 -6.62
CA ILE A 192 3.29 -15.90 -6.00
C ILE A 192 4.39 -15.03 -5.40
N LYS A 193 5.27 -15.61 -4.56
CA LYS A 193 6.38 -14.87 -3.96
C LYS A 193 7.28 -14.21 -5.02
N LYS A 194 7.61 -14.93 -6.10
CA LYS A 194 8.42 -14.42 -7.21
C LYS A 194 7.72 -13.26 -7.94
N PHE A 195 6.43 -13.41 -8.25
CA PHE A 195 5.64 -12.37 -8.88
C PHE A 195 5.67 -11.07 -8.05
N ILE A 196 5.52 -11.20 -6.73
CA ILE A 196 5.50 -10.05 -5.82
C ILE A 196 6.87 -9.39 -5.72
N SER A 197 7.94 -10.19 -5.68
CA SER A 197 9.30 -9.64 -5.75
C SER A 197 9.50 -8.83 -7.04
N ILE A 198 8.99 -9.31 -8.18
CA ILE A 198 9.08 -8.59 -9.46
C ILE A 198 8.27 -7.29 -9.40
N VAL A 199 7.04 -7.32 -8.88
CA VAL A 199 6.23 -6.10 -8.72
C VAL A 199 6.97 -5.07 -7.86
N LEU A 200 7.56 -5.48 -6.73
CA LEU A 200 8.33 -4.60 -5.85
C LEU A 200 9.54 -3.99 -6.55
N ILE A 201 10.27 -4.79 -7.35
CA ILE A 201 11.41 -4.31 -8.13
C ILE A 201 10.94 -3.28 -9.17
N VAL A 202 9.87 -3.58 -9.91
CA VAL A 202 9.32 -2.68 -10.94
C VAL A 202 8.81 -1.38 -10.31
N SER A 203 8.08 -1.46 -9.19
CA SER A 203 7.64 -0.28 -8.43
C SER A 203 8.82 0.54 -7.91
N GLY A 204 9.87 -0.12 -7.41
CA GLY A 204 11.09 0.55 -6.96
C GLY A 204 11.82 1.28 -8.08
N LEU A 205 11.99 0.63 -9.24
CA LEU A 205 12.57 1.24 -10.44
C LEU A 205 11.73 2.41 -10.97
N PHE A 206 10.40 2.26 -10.96
CA PHE A 206 9.49 3.33 -11.35
C PHE A 206 9.62 4.55 -10.43
N LEU A 207 9.65 4.37 -9.10
CA LEU A 207 9.86 5.48 -8.18
C LEU A 207 11.25 6.13 -8.35
N LEU A 208 12.29 5.33 -8.61
CA LEU A 208 13.63 5.86 -8.88
C LEU A 208 13.66 6.69 -10.17
N SER A 209 13.00 6.26 -11.24
CA SER A 209 12.95 7.04 -12.48
C SER A 209 12.20 8.37 -12.29
N GLN A 210 11.14 8.36 -11.48
CA GLN A 210 10.39 9.55 -11.08
C GLN A 210 11.31 10.53 -10.33
N GLY A 211 12.08 10.08 -9.35
CA GLY A 211 13.02 10.94 -8.62
C GLY A 211 14.23 11.43 -9.44
N TRP A 212 14.72 10.63 -10.39
CA TRP A 212 15.91 10.99 -11.17
C TRP A 212 15.62 11.98 -12.31
N PHE A 213 14.38 12.01 -12.82
CA PHE A 213 13.98 12.85 -13.95
C PHE A 213 12.79 13.78 -13.62
N PRO A 214 12.92 14.73 -12.68
CA PRO A 214 11.81 15.59 -12.23
C PRO A 214 11.25 16.52 -13.32
N LYS A 215 12.01 16.80 -14.39
CA LYS A 215 11.53 17.58 -15.55
C LYS A 215 10.54 16.80 -16.41
N GLU A 216 10.75 15.50 -16.58
CA GLU A 216 9.87 14.62 -17.34
C GLU A 216 8.57 14.34 -16.56
N GLN A 217 8.62 14.30 -15.22
CA GLN A 217 7.42 14.24 -14.38
C GLN A 217 6.45 15.39 -14.66
N LYS A 218 6.96 16.63 -14.77
CA LYS A 218 6.12 17.81 -15.07
C LYS A 218 5.50 17.76 -16.45
N ILE A 219 6.16 17.12 -17.42
CA ILE A 219 5.66 16.95 -18.79
C ILE A 219 4.60 15.84 -18.84
N VAL A 220 4.85 14.72 -18.17
CA VAL A 220 3.93 13.59 -18.07
C VAL A 220 2.66 14.00 -17.33
N ASN A 221 2.78 14.66 -16.16
CA ASN A 221 1.62 15.13 -15.40
C ASN A 221 0.80 16.15 -16.20
N LYS A 222 1.45 17.09 -16.92
CA LYS A 222 0.75 18.00 -17.83
C LYS A 222 0.03 17.29 -18.97
N ALA A 223 0.65 16.26 -19.56
CA ALA A 223 0.03 15.49 -20.63
C ALA A 223 -1.19 14.71 -20.13
N PHE A 224 -1.16 14.17 -18.90
CA PHE A 224 -2.31 13.53 -18.27
C PHE A 224 -3.43 14.56 -17.95
N GLU A 225 -3.10 15.73 -17.40
CA GLU A 225 -4.07 16.80 -17.14
C GLU A 225 -4.74 17.32 -18.43
N GLU A 226 -4.00 17.45 -19.54
CA GLU A 226 -4.56 17.88 -20.83
C GLU A 226 -5.49 16.83 -21.48
N LEU A 227 -5.28 15.55 -21.18
CA LEU A 227 -6.15 14.46 -21.64
C LEU A 227 -7.42 14.35 -20.79
N GLU A 228 -7.34 14.59 -19.48
CA GLU A 228 -8.49 14.63 -18.59
C GLU A 228 -9.39 15.86 -18.83
N HIS A 229 -8.81 17.01 -19.20
CA HIS A 229 -9.59 18.21 -19.53
C HIS A 229 -10.22 18.21 -20.93
N LYS A 230 -9.92 17.21 -21.77
CA LYS A 230 -10.51 17.04 -23.11
C LYS A 230 -11.70 16.07 -23.15
N GLN A 231 -12.16 15.58 -22.00
CA GLN A 231 -13.41 14.83 -21.84
C GLN A 231 -14.41 15.62 -21.00
#